data_AF-A0A968XBB6-F1
#
_entry.id   AF-A0A968XBB6-F1
#
_cell.length_a   1.000
_cell.length_b   1.000
_cell.length_c   1.000
_cell.angle_alpha   90.00
_cell.angle_beta   90.00
_cell.angle_gamma   90.00
#
_symmetry.space_group_name_H-M   'P 1'
#
loop_
_entity.id
_entity.type
_entity.pdbx_description
1 polymer ?
#
loop_
_entity_poly.entity_id
_entity_poly.type
_entity_poly.pdbx_seq_one_letter_code
_entity_poly.pdbx_strand_id
1 'polypeptide(L)'
;MFSLNPNKDTRYIAPLLPALSVLLAQGLLLFPRPFAFLRLGILGLMGLLMVSNLFPLLPGKAVSHMAKPPQNWHLQDAIATIAQTQPNLRQNVGVLPSIPELNQHNFNYFGTLANFQVYGRQVGTRDQQVWSDSRSLPWYLLKTGEQGAIRKPQALESLTKAITTSKEFRLEQTWKLPDQSDLNLYRRITPTVTVTPVVGAQWGDEQLLRLEQVVVPGTAAPGKPIPVTYKWAGSGADLQSGLLLLRWVGASGKGHWLHDHGLGLGELTNLEPKTLYQVNETLAMLPPSNATGNYSLEALYLNRTTGDIYPLVPPDITIAMVKDRPEGISPAAKPQPTPELDPITKLRLMATELPKGVTALEKLFDQVARLNLYDPTQNYLIQAQESLAYRLKEDPKNKQYAYAYAFTQVLRRNVGGAIAAFQTVAQLDPQNPNANAYLAFVNLADLRPGEAQKAIETAEKQPNPGKEVRGLKAIAKLMQGNLVGAWQDFQTFQKEK
;
A
#
# COMPACT_ATOMS: atom_id res chain seq x y z
N MET A 1 -20.90 -29.51 13.71
CA MET A 1 -20.62 -28.15 14.24
C MET A 1 -20.01 -27.18 13.20
N PHE A 2 -20.10 -27.41 11.89
CA PHE A 2 -19.42 -26.55 10.88
C PHE A 2 -20.35 -25.85 9.87
N SER A 3 -21.61 -25.64 10.23
CA SER A 3 -22.58 -24.86 9.42
C SER A 3 -22.73 -23.39 9.86
N LEU A 4 -21.94 -22.91 10.82
CA LEU A 4 -22.11 -21.58 11.43
C LEU A 4 -21.07 -20.53 10.98
N ASN A 5 -20.24 -20.80 9.97
CA ASN A 5 -19.35 -19.77 9.39
C ASN A 5 -19.95 -19.24 8.06
N PRO A 6 -20.45 -17.99 7.99
CA PRO A 6 -21.09 -17.44 6.79
C PRO A 6 -20.11 -17.10 5.66
N ASN A 7 -18.80 -17.06 5.92
CA ASN A 7 -17.78 -16.80 4.88
C ASN A 7 -17.19 -18.12 4.38
N LYS A 8 -17.88 -18.74 3.42
CA LYS A 8 -17.38 -19.91 2.68
C LYS A 8 -16.32 -19.49 1.67
N ASP A 9 -15.05 -19.72 1.98
CA ASP A 9 -14.02 -19.98 0.97
C ASP A 9 -13.28 -21.26 1.35
N THR A 10 -13.24 -22.24 0.44
CA THR A 10 -12.56 -23.53 0.64
C THR A 10 -11.07 -23.34 0.96
N ARG A 11 -10.49 -22.18 0.60
CA ARG A 11 -9.12 -21.77 0.91
C ARG A 11 -8.79 -21.72 2.41
N TYR A 12 -9.77 -21.54 3.31
CA TYR A 12 -9.51 -21.53 4.76
C TYR A 12 -9.44 -22.92 5.39
N ILE A 13 -10.05 -23.92 4.75
CA ILE A 13 -10.04 -25.32 5.23
C ILE A 13 -8.98 -26.12 4.48
N ALA A 14 -8.64 -25.74 3.25
CA ALA A 14 -7.65 -26.43 2.42
C ALA A 14 -6.32 -26.70 3.13
N PRO A 15 -5.74 -25.77 3.92
CA PRO A 15 -4.50 -26.03 4.67
C PRO A 15 -4.66 -27.04 5.82
N LEU A 16 -5.88 -27.23 6.34
CA LEU A 16 -6.19 -28.22 7.38
C LEU A 16 -6.51 -29.60 6.80
N LEU A 17 -6.82 -29.68 5.49
CA LEU A 17 -7.18 -30.94 4.84
C LEU A 17 -6.10 -32.02 4.97
N PRO A 18 -4.79 -31.75 4.87
CA PRO A 18 -3.78 -32.79 5.08
C PRO A 18 -3.84 -33.38 6.49
N ALA A 19 -3.90 -32.53 7.54
CA ALA A 19 -3.98 -33.00 8.93
C ALA A 19 -5.29 -33.75 9.23
N LEU A 20 -6.42 -33.23 8.74
CA LEU A 20 -7.72 -33.91 8.83
C LEU A 20 -7.72 -35.24 8.07
N SER A 21 -7.06 -35.30 6.90
CA SER A 21 -6.95 -36.53 6.12
C SER A 21 -6.12 -37.58 6.85
N VAL A 22 -5.02 -37.20 7.51
CA VAL A 22 -4.23 -38.12 8.34
C VAL A 22 -5.05 -38.62 9.54
N LEU A 23 -5.76 -37.74 10.25
CA LEU A 23 -6.63 -38.13 11.36
C LEU A 23 -7.75 -39.08 10.93
N LEU A 24 -8.41 -38.79 9.81
CA LEU A 24 -9.48 -39.63 9.26
C LEU A 24 -8.94 -40.96 8.75
N ALA A 25 -7.77 -40.98 8.10
CA ALA A 25 -7.10 -42.19 7.67
C ALA A 25 -6.69 -43.07 8.87
N GLN A 26 -6.18 -42.46 9.94
CA GLN A 26 -5.88 -43.16 11.19
C GLN A 26 -7.15 -43.74 11.83
N GLY A 27 -8.24 -42.98 11.87
CA GLY A 27 -9.54 -43.47 12.32
C GLY A 27 -10.04 -44.66 11.50
N LEU A 28 -9.88 -44.61 10.17
CA LEU A 28 -10.25 -45.70 9.26
C LEU A 28 -9.38 -46.96 9.48
N LEU A 29 -8.09 -46.79 9.82
CA LEU A 29 -7.18 -47.89 10.15
C LEU A 29 -7.50 -48.56 11.49
N LEU A 30 -8.16 -47.86 12.41
CA LEU A 30 -8.58 -48.37 13.72
C LEU A 30 -9.95 -49.09 13.69
N PHE A 31 -10.65 -49.13 12.54
CA PHE A 31 -11.95 -49.80 12.44
C PHE A 31 -11.89 -51.32 12.75
N PRO A 32 -12.88 -51.94 13.38
CA PRO A 32 -12.84 -53.37 13.68
C PRO A 32 -12.75 -54.26 12.42
N ARG A 33 -11.95 -55.34 12.49
CA ARG A 33 -11.75 -56.31 11.39
C ARG A 33 -13.01 -56.84 10.69
N PRO A 34 -14.15 -57.15 11.36
CA PRO A 34 -15.35 -57.62 10.65
C PRO A 34 -15.96 -56.59 9.69
N PHE A 35 -15.58 -55.32 9.82
CA PHE A 35 -16.02 -54.23 8.95
C PHE A 35 -14.96 -53.82 7.91
N ALA A 36 -13.94 -54.67 7.65
CA ALA A 36 -12.88 -54.36 6.69
C ALA A 36 -13.42 -54.10 5.26
N PHE A 37 -14.56 -54.69 4.88
CA PHE A 37 -15.21 -54.44 3.60
C PHE A 37 -15.66 -52.97 3.43
N LEU A 38 -16.04 -52.29 4.53
CA LEU A 38 -16.38 -50.86 4.50
C LEU A 38 -15.16 -50.00 4.19
N ARG A 39 -13.95 -50.41 4.60
CA ARG A 39 -12.72 -49.68 4.26
C ARG A 39 -12.45 -49.73 2.76
N LEU A 40 -12.60 -50.90 2.14
CA LEU A 40 -12.47 -51.08 0.69
C LEU A 40 -13.59 -50.34 -0.06
N GLY A 41 -14.82 -50.35 0.48
CA GLY A 41 -15.93 -49.58 -0.07
C GLY A 41 -15.69 -48.07 -0.03
N ILE A 42 -15.15 -47.54 1.06
CA ILE A 42 -14.80 -46.12 1.20
C ILE A 42 -13.65 -45.75 0.25
N LEU A 43 -12.60 -46.58 0.14
CA LEU A 43 -11.52 -46.35 -0.82
C LEU A 43 -12.01 -46.37 -2.26
N GLY A 44 -12.87 -47.32 -2.61
CA GLY A 44 -13.51 -47.41 -3.92
C GLY A 44 -14.39 -46.19 -4.22
N LEU A 45 -15.20 -45.76 -3.25
CA LEU A 45 -16.03 -44.56 -3.38
C LEU A 45 -15.19 -43.28 -3.51
N MET A 46 -14.11 -43.15 -2.75
CA MET A 46 -13.17 -42.03 -2.86
C MET A 46 -12.50 -42.00 -4.23
N GLY A 47 -12.02 -43.15 -4.73
CA GLY A 47 -11.46 -43.29 -6.07
C GLY A 47 -12.48 -42.93 -7.16
N LEU A 48 -13.71 -43.42 -7.03
CA LEU A 48 -14.81 -43.10 -7.94
C LEU A 48 -15.14 -41.61 -7.93
N LEU A 49 -15.23 -40.98 -6.76
CA LEU A 49 -15.47 -39.55 -6.62
C LEU A 49 -14.32 -38.73 -7.21
N MET A 50 -13.06 -39.11 -6.95
CA MET A 50 -11.87 -38.47 -7.52
C MET A 50 -11.88 -38.56 -9.06
N VAL A 51 -12.11 -39.75 -9.61
CA VAL A 51 -12.17 -39.97 -11.07
C VAL A 51 -13.35 -39.21 -11.69
N SER A 52 -14.53 -39.20 -11.05
CA SER A 52 -15.71 -38.45 -11.51
C SER A 52 -15.55 -36.93 -11.46
N ASN A 53 -14.61 -36.44 -10.63
CA ASN A 53 -14.31 -35.02 -10.51
C ASN A 53 -13.20 -34.59 -11.48
N LEU A 54 -12.22 -35.46 -11.74
CA LEU A 54 -11.14 -35.23 -12.71
C LEU A 54 -11.59 -35.43 -14.15
N PHE A 55 -12.49 -36.38 -14.38
CA PHE A 55 -13.06 -36.70 -15.67
C PHE A 55 -14.58 -36.55 -15.60
N PRO A 56 -15.21 -35.75 -16.48
CA PRO A 56 -16.66 -35.56 -16.50
C PRO A 56 -17.37 -36.78 -17.12
N LEU A 57 -17.22 -37.95 -16.49
CA LEU A 57 -17.75 -39.24 -16.95
C LEU A 57 -19.28 -39.37 -16.74
N LEU A 58 -19.88 -38.45 -15.97
CA LEU A 58 -21.32 -38.41 -15.72
C LEU A 58 -22.01 -37.46 -16.73
N PRO A 59 -22.95 -37.95 -17.55
CA PRO A 59 -23.74 -37.11 -18.46
C PRO A 59 -24.48 -36.04 -17.67
N GLY A 60 -24.23 -34.76 -17.97
CA GLY A 60 -24.84 -33.61 -17.28
C GLY A 60 -23.84 -32.63 -16.66
N LYS A 61 -22.61 -33.06 -16.35
CA LYS A 61 -21.52 -32.15 -15.93
C LYS A 61 -20.54 -31.78 -17.07
N ALA A 62 -20.52 -32.56 -18.15
CA ALA A 62 -19.66 -32.31 -19.31
C ALA A 62 -20.02 -31.04 -20.11
N VAL A 63 -21.19 -30.43 -19.87
CA VAL A 63 -21.73 -29.32 -20.70
C VAL A 63 -21.44 -27.93 -20.11
N SER A 64 -20.94 -27.82 -18.87
CA SER A 64 -20.80 -26.50 -18.21
C SER A 64 -19.53 -25.72 -18.54
N HIS A 65 -18.62 -26.25 -19.36
CA HIS A 65 -17.35 -25.59 -19.71
C HIS A 65 -17.01 -25.67 -21.20
N MET A 66 -18.00 -25.62 -22.10
CA MET A 66 -17.70 -25.22 -23.47
C MET A 66 -17.20 -23.77 -23.43
N ALA A 67 -15.88 -23.60 -23.60
CA ALA A 67 -15.26 -22.28 -23.67
C ALA A 67 -15.91 -21.51 -24.82
N LYS A 68 -16.64 -20.44 -24.50
CA LYS A 68 -17.09 -19.50 -25.52
C LYS A 68 -15.84 -18.92 -26.21
N PRO A 69 -15.87 -18.73 -27.54
CA PRO A 69 -14.77 -18.06 -28.22
C PRO A 69 -14.52 -16.69 -27.55
N PRO A 70 -13.26 -16.30 -27.32
CA PRO A 70 -12.95 -15.07 -26.61
C PRO A 70 -13.52 -13.88 -27.38
N GLN A 71 -14.44 -13.15 -26.75
CA GLN A 71 -14.93 -11.88 -27.27
C GLN A 71 -13.96 -10.76 -26.92
N ASN A 72 -13.75 -9.80 -27.81
CA ASN A 72 -12.90 -8.66 -27.52
C ASN A 72 -13.65 -7.65 -26.63
N TRP A 73 -13.28 -7.60 -25.35
CA TRP A 73 -13.76 -6.60 -24.39
C TRP A 73 -12.82 -5.39 -24.27
N HIS A 74 -11.91 -5.23 -25.24
CA HIS A 74 -10.99 -4.09 -25.38
C HIS A 74 -10.04 -3.86 -24.19
N LEU A 75 -9.83 -4.89 -23.34
CA LEU A 75 -8.91 -4.84 -22.20
C LEU A 75 -7.45 -4.61 -22.66
N GLN A 76 -7.00 -5.39 -23.65
CA GLN A 76 -5.65 -5.26 -24.20
C GLN A 76 -5.47 -3.94 -24.94
N ASP A 77 -6.50 -3.47 -25.65
CA ASP A 77 -6.48 -2.18 -26.34
C ASP A 77 -6.32 -1.03 -25.35
N ALA A 78 -7.09 -1.03 -24.24
CA ALA A 78 -6.95 -0.03 -23.18
C ALA A 78 -5.56 -0.05 -22.54
N ILE A 79 -5.00 -1.25 -22.27
CA ILE A 79 -3.64 -1.39 -21.73
C ILE A 79 -2.60 -0.85 -22.71
N ALA A 80 -2.73 -1.17 -24.01
CA ALA A 80 -1.84 -0.69 -25.05
C ALA A 80 -1.89 0.84 -25.15
N THR A 81 -3.08 1.46 -25.15
CA THR A 81 -3.24 2.92 -25.14
C THR A 81 -2.51 3.54 -23.94
N ILE A 82 -2.68 2.99 -22.74
CA ILE A 82 -2.01 3.50 -21.52
C ILE A 82 -0.49 3.36 -21.63
N ALA A 83 0.01 2.19 -22.01
CA ALA A 83 1.43 1.90 -22.14
C ALA A 83 2.11 2.77 -23.20
N GLN A 84 1.46 2.99 -24.35
CA GLN A 84 1.97 3.87 -25.41
C GLN A 84 1.98 5.34 -24.99
N THR A 85 1.01 5.75 -24.18
CA THR A 85 0.89 7.13 -23.71
C THR A 85 1.97 7.49 -22.69
N GLN A 86 2.38 6.54 -21.85
CA GLN A 86 3.41 6.72 -20.82
C GLN A 86 4.36 5.51 -20.77
N PRO A 87 5.22 5.33 -21.80
CA PRO A 87 6.00 4.09 -21.98
C PRO A 87 7.02 3.84 -20.87
N ASN A 88 7.43 4.91 -20.18
CA ASN A 88 8.47 4.87 -19.16
C ASN A 88 7.94 4.88 -17.72
N LEU A 89 6.63 4.66 -17.55
CA LEU A 89 5.98 4.65 -16.25
C LEU A 89 5.09 3.42 -16.12
N ARG A 90 5.15 2.78 -14.96
CA ARG A 90 4.12 1.87 -14.51
C ARG A 90 2.86 2.67 -14.16
N GLN A 91 1.69 2.14 -14.53
CA GLN A 91 0.42 2.84 -14.43
C GLN A 91 -0.60 2.03 -13.63
N ASN A 92 -1.31 2.74 -12.75
CA ASN A 92 -2.40 2.18 -11.97
C ASN A 92 -3.72 2.76 -12.49
N VAL A 93 -4.69 1.88 -12.74
CA VAL A 93 -5.97 2.19 -13.37
C VAL A 93 -7.10 1.85 -12.43
N GLY A 94 -7.96 2.82 -12.14
CA GLY A 94 -9.22 2.58 -11.44
C GLY A 94 -10.19 1.86 -12.37
N VAL A 95 -10.43 0.57 -12.15
CA VAL A 95 -11.38 -0.24 -12.93
C VAL A 95 -12.69 -0.28 -12.16
N LEU A 96 -13.69 0.42 -12.69
CA LEU A 96 -15.03 0.54 -12.11
C LEU A 96 -15.96 -0.64 -12.41
N PRO A 97 -16.02 -1.19 -13.65
CA PRO A 97 -16.90 -2.33 -13.92
C PRO A 97 -16.45 -3.59 -13.17
N SER A 98 -17.42 -4.43 -12.82
CA SER A 98 -17.23 -5.68 -12.10
C SER A 98 -18.13 -6.79 -12.67
N ILE A 99 -18.02 -7.02 -13.97
CA ILE A 99 -18.65 -8.15 -14.70
C ILE A 99 -17.63 -9.27 -14.95
N PRO A 100 -18.06 -10.52 -15.25
CA PRO A 100 -17.14 -11.64 -15.43
C PRO A 100 -16.06 -11.40 -16.50
N GLU A 101 -16.40 -10.70 -17.57
CA GLU A 101 -15.53 -10.42 -18.71
C GLU A 101 -14.64 -9.18 -18.52
N LEU A 102 -15.11 -8.21 -17.72
CA LEU A 102 -14.47 -6.90 -17.53
C LEU A 102 -14.51 -6.49 -16.06
N ASN A 103 -13.36 -6.67 -15.39
CA ASN A 103 -13.10 -6.33 -14.00
C ASN A 103 -11.60 -6.15 -13.76
N GLN A 104 -11.22 -5.73 -12.56
CA GLN A 104 -9.82 -5.49 -12.17
C GLN A 104 -8.91 -6.72 -12.28
N HIS A 105 -9.45 -7.94 -12.12
CA HIS A 105 -8.66 -9.16 -12.19
C HIS A 105 -8.29 -9.51 -13.62
N ASN A 106 -9.25 -9.44 -14.55
CA ASN A 106 -8.97 -9.64 -15.97
C ASN A 106 -8.04 -8.55 -16.50
N PHE A 107 -8.24 -7.29 -16.06
CA PHE A 107 -7.36 -6.20 -16.43
C PHE A 107 -5.92 -6.44 -15.93
N ASN A 108 -5.73 -6.92 -14.68
CA ASN A 108 -4.41 -7.29 -14.17
C ASN A 108 -3.79 -8.50 -14.88
N TYR A 109 -4.60 -9.47 -15.34
CA TYR A 109 -4.10 -10.59 -16.13
C TYR A 109 -3.46 -10.09 -17.43
N PHE A 110 -4.16 -9.26 -18.21
CA PHE A 110 -3.58 -8.69 -19.44
C PHE A 110 -2.46 -7.69 -19.14
N GLY A 111 -2.53 -6.94 -18.04
CA GLY A 111 -1.46 -6.05 -17.60
C GLY A 111 -0.17 -6.80 -17.25
N THR A 112 -0.29 -8.02 -16.72
CA THR A 112 0.84 -8.93 -16.49
C THR A 112 1.48 -9.38 -17.80
N LEU A 113 0.68 -9.71 -18.80
CA LEU A 113 1.18 -10.04 -20.15
C LEU A 113 1.86 -8.84 -20.82
N ALA A 114 1.48 -7.62 -20.47
CA ALA A 114 2.14 -6.38 -20.84
C ALA A 114 3.28 -5.99 -19.87
N ASN A 115 4.12 -6.95 -19.49
CA ASN A 115 5.31 -6.77 -18.64
C ASN A 115 5.05 -6.06 -17.30
N PHE A 116 3.88 -6.28 -16.70
CA PHE A 116 3.49 -5.63 -15.44
C PHE A 116 3.53 -4.09 -15.51
N GLN A 117 3.39 -3.50 -16.70
CA GLN A 117 3.41 -2.06 -16.86
C GLN A 117 2.10 -1.40 -16.40
N VAL A 118 0.97 -2.11 -16.50
CA VAL A 118 -0.34 -1.55 -16.16
C VAL A 118 -1.06 -2.46 -15.18
N TYR A 119 -1.67 -1.87 -14.16
CA TYR A 119 -2.39 -2.58 -13.11
C TYR A 119 -3.81 -2.05 -12.93
N GLY A 120 -4.78 -2.96 -12.85
CA GLY A 120 -6.19 -2.65 -12.57
C GLY A 120 -6.52 -2.70 -11.08
N ARG A 121 -7.27 -1.71 -10.59
CA ARG A 121 -7.65 -1.56 -9.19
C ARG A 121 -9.14 -1.30 -9.05
N GLN A 122 -9.80 -2.10 -8.21
CA GLN A 122 -11.22 -1.88 -7.93
C GLN A 122 -11.37 -0.68 -6.98
N VAL A 123 -12.00 0.38 -7.47
CA VAL A 123 -12.26 1.63 -6.75
C VAL A 123 -13.75 1.96 -6.77
N GLY A 124 -14.20 2.93 -5.98
CA GLY A 124 -15.61 3.31 -5.92
C GLY A 124 -16.48 2.28 -5.17
N THR A 125 -15.88 1.58 -4.19
CA THR A 125 -16.59 0.54 -3.41
C THR A 125 -17.10 1.05 -2.05
N ARG A 126 -16.72 2.27 -1.64
CA ARG A 126 -17.13 2.92 -0.38
C ARG A 126 -17.35 4.42 -0.59
N ASP A 127 -18.46 4.97 -0.09
CA ASP A 127 -18.80 6.39 -0.27
C ASP A 127 -17.73 7.34 0.31
N GLN A 128 -17.21 6.99 1.48
CA GLN A 128 -16.19 7.77 2.18
C GLN A 128 -14.84 7.83 1.43
N GLN A 129 -14.63 6.97 0.43
CA GLN A 129 -13.38 6.87 -0.31
C GLN A 129 -13.46 7.53 -1.69
N VAL A 130 -14.65 7.87 -2.19
CA VAL A 130 -14.85 8.42 -3.55
C VAL A 130 -13.90 9.58 -3.87
N TRP A 131 -13.71 10.51 -2.93
CA TRP A 131 -12.85 11.67 -3.15
C TRP A 131 -11.35 11.33 -3.14
N SER A 132 -10.93 10.38 -2.31
CA SER A 132 -9.54 9.87 -2.35
C SER A 132 -9.33 9.08 -3.64
N ASP A 133 -10.25 8.15 -3.96
CA ASP A 133 -10.19 7.30 -5.13
C ASP A 133 -10.08 8.13 -6.40
N SER A 134 -10.81 9.25 -6.53
CA SER A 134 -10.78 10.14 -7.70
C SER A 134 -9.52 10.99 -7.83
N ARG A 135 -8.74 11.13 -6.75
CA ARG A 135 -7.54 11.98 -6.72
C ARG A 135 -6.23 11.20 -6.76
N SER A 136 -6.28 9.90 -6.47
CA SER A 136 -5.07 9.08 -6.25
C SER A 136 -4.57 8.38 -7.51
N LEU A 137 -5.42 8.19 -8.52
CA LEU A 137 -5.07 7.43 -9.71
C LEU A 137 -4.97 8.33 -10.97
N PRO A 138 -4.06 8.00 -11.90
CA PRO A 138 -3.89 8.71 -13.17
C PRO A 138 -4.91 8.32 -14.25
N TRP A 139 -5.47 7.10 -14.18
CA TRP A 139 -6.34 6.53 -15.20
C TRP A 139 -7.59 5.87 -14.58
N TYR A 140 -8.71 5.94 -15.29
CA TYR A 140 -9.95 5.23 -14.92
C TYR A 140 -10.60 4.58 -16.12
N LEU A 141 -11.08 3.35 -15.93
CA LEU A 141 -11.80 2.58 -16.92
C LEU A 141 -13.26 2.47 -16.50
N LEU A 142 -14.15 3.07 -17.28
CA LEU A 142 -15.58 3.17 -17.03
C LEU A 142 -16.33 2.38 -18.12
N LYS A 143 -17.42 1.70 -17.75
CA LYS A 143 -18.35 1.09 -18.70
C LYS A 143 -19.64 1.92 -18.76
N THR A 144 -20.42 1.87 -19.82
CA THR A 144 -21.83 2.32 -19.80
C THR A 144 -22.79 1.14 -19.62
N GLY A 145 -24.04 1.41 -19.24
CA GLY A 145 -25.02 0.36 -18.96
C GLY A 145 -24.66 -0.47 -17.71
N GLU A 146 -24.83 -1.79 -17.80
CA GLU A 146 -24.63 -2.70 -16.66
C GLU A 146 -23.17 -2.73 -16.19
N GLN A 147 -22.95 -2.50 -14.89
CA GLN A 147 -21.63 -2.47 -14.24
C GLN A 147 -21.29 -3.77 -13.48
N GLY A 148 -22.22 -4.72 -13.40
CA GLY A 148 -22.05 -5.95 -12.63
C GLY A 148 -22.25 -5.79 -11.12
N ALA A 149 -21.79 -6.79 -10.36
CA ALA A 149 -22.11 -6.94 -8.95
C ALA A 149 -21.23 -6.06 -8.04
N ILE A 150 -21.70 -4.85 -7.76
CA ILE A 150 -20.99 -3.88 -6.91
C ILE A 150 -21.77 -3.68 -5.60
N ARG A 151 -21.11 -3.93 -4.45
CA ARG A 151 -21.74 -3.93 -3.12
C ARG A 151 -22.36 -2.57 -2.75
N LYS A 152 -21.81 -1.47 -3.26
CA LYS A 152 -22.20 -0.08 -2.95
C LYS A 152 -22.35 0.70 -4.27
N PRO A 153 -23.47 0.55 -4.99
CA PRO A 153 -23.66 1.20 -6.28
C PRO A 153 -23.62 2.74 -6.19
N GLN A 154 -24.04 3.34 -5.07
CA GLN A 154 -24.00 4.80 -4.88
C GLN A 154 -22.55 5.36 -4.90
N ALA A 155 -21.60 4.64 -4.31
CA ALA A 155 -20.19 5.02 -4.31
C ALA A 155 -19.63 5.01 -5.74
N LEU A 156 -19.99 3.99 -6.51
CA LEU A 156 -19.59 3.84 -7.91
C LEU A 156 -20.17 4.96 -8.78
N GLU A 157 -21.46 5.25 -8.64
CA GLU A 157 -22.13 6.35 -9.36
C GLU A 157 -21.48 7.69 -9.02
N SER A 158 -21.21 7.92 -7.73
CA SER A 158 -20.54 9.13 -7.25
C SER A 158 -19.13 9.28 -7.82
N LEU A 159 -18.36 8.19 -7.85
CA LEU A 159 -17.03 8.19 -8.47
C LEU A 159 -17.11 8.39 -9.98
N THR A 160 -18.03 7.71 -10.66
CA THR A 160 -18.28 7.87 -12.10
C THR A 160 -18.58 9.34 -12.43
N LYS A 161 -19.45 9.98 -11.65
CA LYS A 161 -19.76 11.41 -11.81
C LYS A 161 -18.55 12.29 -11.51
N ALA A 162 -17.79 11.99 -10.46
CA ALA A 162 -16.59 12.73 -10.10
C ALA A 162 -15.54 12.69 -11.22
N ILE A 163 -15.36 11.55 -11.90
CA ILE A 163 -14.43 11.44 -13.04
C ILE A 163 -14.99 12.13 -14.29
N THR A 164 -16.24 11.89 -14.65
CA THR A 164 -16.82 12.35 -15.93
C THR A 164 -17.13 13.84 -15.98
N THR A 165 -17.41 14.47 -14.84
CA THR A 165 -17.73 15.91 -14.76
C THR A 165 -16.54 16.79 -14.35
N SER A 166 -15.45 16.19 -13.87
CA SER A 166 -14.29 16.94 -13.39
C SER A 166 -13.45 17.47 -14.56
N LYS A 167 -12.95 18.70 -14.41
CA LYS A 167 -11.98 19.29 -15.34
C LYS A 167 -10.57 18.72 -15.18
N GLU A 168 -10.34 17.86 -14.19
CA GLU A 168 -9.05 17.19 -13.98
C GLU A 168 -8.86 15.99 -14.90
N PHE A 169 -9.92 15.52 -15.56
CA PHE A 169 -9.90 14.34 -16.41
C PHE A 169 -10.35 14.67 -17.83
N ARG A 170 -9.81 13.92 -18.79
CA ARG A 170 -10.26 13.91 -20.18
C ARG A 170 -10.58 12.49 -20.60
N LEU A 171 -11.57 12.32 -21.47
CA LEU A 171 -11.82 11.05 -22.15
C LEU A 171 -10.69 10.84 -23.17
N GLU A 172 -9.89 9.80 -22.97
CA GLU A 172 -8.76 9.48 -23.86
C GLU A 172 -9.25 8.63 -25.04
N GLN A 173 -10.07 7.62 -24.79
CA GLN A 173 -10.56 6.71 -25.83
C GLN A 173 -11.86 6.01 -25.41
N THR A 174 -12.65 5.63 -26.41
CA THR A 174 -13.89 4.85 -26.26
C THR A 174 -13.87 3.65 -27.20
N TRP A 175 -14.33 2.49 -26.72
CA TRP A 175 -14.57 1.29 -27.53
C TRP A 175 -15.99 0.77 -27.35
N LYS A 176 -16.58 0.28 -28.43
CA LYS A 176 -17.87 -0.42 -28.38
C LYS A 176 -17.67 -1.85 -27.88
N LEU A 177 -18.44 -2.24 -26.87
CA LEU A 177 -18.39 -3.57 -26.26
C LEU A 177 -19.36 -4.55 -26.94
N PRO A 178 -19.17 -5.88 -26.75
CA PRO A 178 -20.05 -6.89 -27.33
C PRO A 178 -21.52 -6.77 -26.93
N ASP A 179 -21.79 -6.18 -25.76
CA ASP A 179 -23.14 -5.91 -25.22
C ASP A 179 -23.72 -4.57 -25.69
N GLN A 180 -23.13 -3.94 -26.71
CA GLN A 180 -23.50 -2.62 -27.26
C GLN A 180 -23.26 -1.43 -26.33
N SER A 181 -22.74 -1.67 -25.12
CA SER A 181 -22.30 -0.60 -24.24
C SER A 181 -20.92 -0.06 -24.66
N ASP A 182 -20.47 0.99 -23.98
CA ASP A 182 -19.19 1.64 -24.23
C ASP A 182 -18.22 1.39 -23.10
N LEU A 183 -16.96 1.12 -23.47
CA LEU A 183 -15.82 1.18 -22.58
C LEU A 183 -15.12 2.52 -22.78
N ASN A 184 -15.03 3.32 -21.72
CA ASN A 184 -14.46 4.66 -21.72
C ASN A 184 -13.20 4.69 -20.86
N LEU A 185 -12.07 5.08 -21.44
CA LEU A 185 -10.81 5.30 -20.73
C LEU A 185 -10.63 6.79 -20.47
N TYR A 186 -10.55 7.16 -19.20
CA TYR A 186 -10.28 8.53 -18.75
C TYR A 186 -8.85 8.66 -18.25
N ARG A 187 -8.23 9.80 -18.56
CA ARG A 187 -6.88 10.17 -18.14
C ARG A 187 -6.89 11.48 -17.38
N ARG A 188 -6.09 11.58 -16.32
CA ARG A 188 -5.82 12.85 -15.64
C ARG A 188 -5.06 13.80 -16.58
N ILE A 189 -5.48 15.05 -16.65
CA ILE A 189 -4.88 16.08 -17.51
C ILE A 189 -3.51 16.49 -17.01
N THR A 190 -3.39 16.76 -15.70
CA THR A 190 -2.10 17.08 -15.05
C THR A 190 -1.55 15.82 -14.39
N PRO A 191 -0.61 15.11 -15.03
CA PRO A 191 -0.02 13.91 -14.46
C PRO A 191 0.85 14.24 -13.24
N THR A 192 0.86 13.34 -12.27
CA THR A 192 1.76 13.43 -11.10
C THR A 192 3.22 13.31 -11.49
N VAL A 193 3.51 12.48 -12.51
CA VAL A 193 4.87 12.24 -13.01
C VAL A 193 4.87 12.29 -14.53
N THR A 194 5.82 12.99 -15.11
CA THR A 194 6.14 12.92 -16.55
C THR A 194 7.59 12.57 -16.76
N VAL A 195 7.86 11.81 -17.82
CA VAL A 195 9.21 11.40 -18.20
C VAL A 195 9.42 11.77 -19.66
N THR A 196 10.50 12.49 -19.94
CA THR A 196 10.84 12.94 -21.30
C THR A 196 12.29 12.54 -21.62
N PRO A 197 12.54 11.68 -22.62
CA PRO A 197 13.90 11.44 -23.09
C PRO A 197 14.48 12.69 -23.76
N VAL A 198 15.74 13.00 -23.49
CA VAL A 198 16.47 14.06 -24.18
C VAL A 198 17.16 13.44 -25.40
N VAL A 199 16.51 13.55 -26.56
CA VAL A 199 16.95 12.90 -27.81
C VAL A 199 18.36 13.34 -28.19
N GLY A 200 19.23 12.36 -28.46
CA GLY A 200 20.63 12.60 -28.88
C GLY A 200 21.59 12.93 -27.74
N ALA A 201 21.11 13.07 -26.50
CA ALA A 201 21.96 13.29 -25.34
C ALA A 201 22.23 11.96 -24.62
N GLN A 202 23.50 11.57 -24.58
CA GLN A 202 23.97 10.51 -23.69
C GLN A 202 24.35 11.13 -22.35
N TRP A 203 24.07 10.41 -21.27
CA TRP A 203 24.56 10.77 -19.96
C TRP A 203 26.01 10.31 -19.82
N GLY A 204 26.90 11.24 -19.48
CA GLY A 204 28.31 10.89 -19.25
C GLY A 204 28.45 9.99 -18.03
N ASP A 205 29.38 9.04 -18.07
CA ASP A 205 29.57 8.04 -17.00
C ASP A 205 29.93 8.69 -15.63
N GLU A 206 30.40 9.94 -15.61
CA GLU A 206 30.72 10.71 -14.40
C GLU A 206 29.66 11.75 -14.00
N GLN A 207 28.59 11.91 -14.78
CA GLN A 207 27.56 12.90 -14.48
C GLN A 207 26.64 12.41 -13.35
N LEU A 208 26.48 13.23 -12.31
CA LEU A 208 25.56 12.97 -11.21
C LEU A 208 24.15 13.47 -11.54
N LEU A 209 23.13 12.83 -10.95
CA LEU A 209 21.74 13.29 -10.98
C LEU A 209 21.68 14.79 -10.62
N ARG A 210 20.86 15.56 -11.35
CA ARG A 210 20.65 16.99 -11.09
C ARG A 210 19.21 17.31 -10.76
N LEU A 211 19.02 18.17 -9.76
CA LEU A 211 17.76 18.87 -9.51
C LEU A 211 17.78 20.19 -10.30
N GLU A 212 17.14 20.20 -11.47
CA GLU A 212 17.16 21.37 -12.36
C GLU A 212 16.23 22.49 -11.86
N GLN A 213 15.09 22.13 -11.27
CA GLN A 213 14.08 23.11 -10.87
C GLN A 213 13.27 22.62 -9.68
N VAL A 214 12.92 23.56 -8.79
CA VAL A 214 11.93 23.39 -7.72
C VAL A 214 10.92 24.51 -7.84
N VAL A 215 9.63 24.17 -7.97
CA VAL A 215 8.53 25.13 -8.01
C VAL A 215 7.66 24.93 -6.78
N VAL A 216 7.60 25.97 -5.94
CA VAL A 216 6.82 26.02 -4.69
C VAL A 216 6.21 27.40 -4.53
N PRO A 217 5.12 27.56 -3.78
CA PRO A 217 4.64 28.89 -3.42
C PRO A 217 5.67 29.59 -2.52
N GLY A 218 5.88 30.90 -2.72
CA GLY A 218 6.82 31.68 -1.89
C GLY A 218 6.39 31.80 -0.42
N THR A 219 5.09 31.63 -0.14
CA THR A 219 4.52 31.61 1.22
C THR A 219 3.55 30.45 1.39
N ALA A 220 3.54 29.81 2.56
CA ALA A 220 2.60 28.75 2.87
C ALA A 220 2.12 28.78 4.33
N ALA A 221 0.92 28.23 4.56
CA ALA A 221 0.37 28.07 5.90
C ALA A 221 0.92 26.77 6.55
N PRO A 222 1.33 26.80 7.82
CA PRO A 222 1.81 25.62 8.52
C PRO A 222 0.70 24.58 8.72
N GLY A 223 1.06 23.30 8.73
CA GLY A 223 0.12 22.19 8.91
C GLY A 223 -0.87 21.98 7.74
N LYS A 224 -0.64 22.62 6.59
CA LYS A 224 -1.43 22.45 5.36
C LYS A 224 -0.57 21.88 4.25
N PRO A 225 -1.11 20.99 3.39
CA PRO A 225 -0.37 20.51 2.21
C PRO A 225 0.12 21.66 1.34
N ILE A 226 1.39 21.58 0.91
CA ILE A 226 2.02 22.55 0.00
C ILE A 226 2.28 21.84 -1.34
N PRO A 227 1.77 22.35 -2.47
CA PRO A 227 2.14 21.82 -3.77
C PRO A 227 3.60 22.10 -4.08
N VAL A 228 4.29 21.11 -4.62
CA VAL A 228 5.69 21.23 -5.05
C VAL A 228 5.88 20.52 -6.38
N THR A 229 6.62 21.13 -7.29
CA THR A 229 7.09 20.45 -8.51
C THR A 229 8.61 20.35 -8.51
N TYR A 230 9.13 19.15 -8.67
CA TYR A 230 10.55 18.89 -8.87
C TYR A 230 10.81 18.53 -10.34
N LYS A 231 11.90 19.06 -10.90
CA LYS A 231 12.41 18.66 -12.21
C LYS A 231 13.80 18.08 -12.06
N TRP A 232 13.93 16.80 -12.38
CA TRP A 232 15.16 16.04 -12.31
C TRP A 232 15.71 15.76 -13.69
N ALA A 233 17.04 15.66 -13.79
CA ALA A 233 17.73 15.19 -14.97
C ALA A 233 18.80 14.16 -14.58
N GLY A 234 18.79 13.01 -15.24
CA GLY A 234 19.67 11.89 -14.93
C GLY A 234 19.71 10.83 -16.01
N SER A 235 20.63 9.88 -15.86
CA SER A 235 20.64 8.64 -16.65
C SER A 235 19.41 7.79 -16.32
N GLY A 236 18.96 6.95 -17.26
CA GLY A 236 17.89 5.99 -17.00
C GLY A 236 18.16 5.12 -15.77
N ALA A 237 19.41 4.67 -15.60
CA ALA A 237 19.81 3.87 -14.45
C ALA A 237 19.67 4.63 -13.12
N ASP A 238 20.25 5.83 -13.03
CA ASP A 238 20.21 6.64 -11.79
C ASP A 238 18.80 7.03 -11.40
N LEU A 239 17.95 7.32 -12.39
CA LEU A 239 16.56 7.67 -12.16
C LEU A 239 15.78 6.48 -11.62
N GLN A 240 15.95 5.27 -12.18
CA GLN A 240 15.23 4.08 -11.70
C GLN A 240 15.69 3.61 -10.32
N SER A 241 16.99 3.74 -10.00
CA SER A 241 17.54 3.32 -8.71
C SER A 241 17.46 4.39 -7.62
N GLY A 242 17.04 5.61 -7.94
CA GLY A 242 17.16 6.75 -7.04
C GLY A 242 16.10 6.81 -5.94
N LEU A 243 16.54 6.95 -4.70
CA LEU A 243 15.76 7.39 -3.55
C LEU A 243 16.23 8.79 -3.14
N LEU A 244 15.31 9.75 -3.13
CA LEU A 244 15.57 11.12 -2.72
C LEU A 244 15.33 11.25 -1.21
N LEU A 245 16.31 11.79 -0.51
CA LEU A 245 16.23 12.06 0.93
C LEU A 245 16.10 13.58 1.13
N LEU A 246 14.90 14.10 0.85
CA LEU A 246 14.62 15.54 0.86
C LEU A 246 14.24 16.03 2.25
N ARG A 247 14.90 17.11 2.69
CA ARG A 247 14.63 17.77 3.97
C ARG A 247 14.47 19.27 3.74
N TRP A 248 13.37 19.83 4.20
CA TRP A 248 13.21 21.29 4.28
C TRP A 248 13.63 21.75 5.67
N VAL A 249 14.58 22.67 5.75
CA VAL A 249 15.21 23.10 7.00
C VAL A 249 14.93 24.57 7.26
N GLY A 250 14.47 24.88 8.47
CA GLY A 250 14.18 26.24 8.88
C GLY A 250 15.46 27.05 9.07
N ALA A 251 15.39 28.36 8.80
CA ALA A 251 16.47 29.29 9.07
C ALA A 251 16.99 29.14 10.51
N SER A 252 18.31 29.19 10.69
CA SER A 252 18.99 28.93 11.97
C SER A 252 18.81 27.51 12.56
N GLY A 253 18.39 26.52 11.75
CA GLY A 253 18.22 25.13 12.17
C GLY A 253 16.96 24.88 13.02
N LYS A 254 16.03 25.83 13.09
CA LYS A 254 14.80 25.70 13.89
C LYS A 254 13.73 24.94 13.11
N GLY A 255 13.72 23.62 13.28
CA GLY A 255 12.70 22.73 12.74
C GLY A 255 12.94 22.30 11.29
N HIS A 256 12.30 21.20 10.91
CA HIS A 256 12.41 20.63 9.57
C HIS A 256 11.20 19.75 9.25
N TRP A 257 11.04 19.42 7.96
CA TRP A 257 10.19 18.31 7.54
C TRP A 257 10.82 17.53 6.41
N LEU A 258 10.35 16.29 6.25
CA LEU A 258 10.84 15.36 5.24
C LEU A 258 9.89 15.31 4.05
N HIS A 259 10.46 15.09 2.88
CA HIS A 259 9.71 14.77 1.67
C HIS A 259 10.43 13.65 0.89
N ASP A 260 10.93 12.65 1.61
CA ASP A 260 11.65 11.52 1.02
C ASP A 260 10.72 10.69 0.12
N HIS A 261 11.19 10.32 -1.08
CA HIS A 261 10.50 9.46 -2.05
C HIS A 261 11.47 8.98 -3.15
N GLY A 262 11.16 7.87 -3.79
CA GLY A 262 11.85 7.41 -5.00
C GLY A 262 11.49 8.28 -6.20
N LEU A 263 12.41 8.43 -7.14
CA LEU A 263 12.16 9.18 -8.38
C LEU A 263 11.00 8.56 -9.18
N GLY A 264 10.15 9.43 -9.71
CA GLY A 264 8.85 9.08 -10.29
C GLY A 264 7.94 8.32 -9.32
N LEU A 265 8.07 8.57 -8.00
CA LEU A 265 7.44 7.80 -6.92
C LEU A 265 7.80 6.30 -6.93
N GLY A 266 8.86 5.93 -7.64
CA GLY A 266 9.27 4.54 -7.87
C GLY A 266 8.46 3.80 -8.94
N GLU A 267 7.75 4.52 -9.80
CA GLU A 267 6.99 3.97 -10.93
C GLU A 267 7.78 3.99 -12.25
N LEU A 268 9.02 4.48 -12.25
CA LEU A 268 9.87 4.54 -13.46
C LEU A 268 10.22 3.13 -13.96
N THR A 269 9.93 2.85 -15.22
CA THR A 269 10.20 1.57 -15.89
C THR A 269 10.68 1.80 -17.31
N ASN A 270 11.31 0.79 -17.93
CA ASN A 270 11.70 0.83 -19.34
C ASN A 270 12.56 2.06 -19.71
N LEU A 271 13.45 2.52 -18.83
CA LEU A 271 14.42 3.56 -19.15
C LEU A 271 15.70 2.94 -19.68
N GLU A 272 16.23 3.47 -20.78
CA GLU A 272 17.51 3.05 -21.31
C GLU A 272 18.64 3.56 -20.38
N PRO A 273 19.54 2.68 -19.88
CA PRO A 273 20.44 3.02 -18.77
C PRO A 273 21.27 4.29 -18.97
N LYS A 274 21.82 4.51 -20.18
CA LYS A 274 22.71 5.64 -20.49
C LYS A 274 22.01 6.84 -21.14
N THR A 275 20.72 6.72 -21.44
CA THR A 275 19.96 7.81 -22.05
C THR A 275 19.64 8.86 -20.97
N LEU A 276 19.81 10.12 -21.32
CA LEU A 276 19.38 11.23 -20.46
C LEU A 276 17.85 11.37 -20.51
N TYR A 277 17.22 11.37 -19.33
CA TYR A 277 15.80 11.70 -19.18
C TYR A 277 15.61 12.89 -18.24
N GLN A 278 14.54 13.65 -18.52
CA GLN A 278 13.97 14.61 -17.58
C GLN A 278 12.73 14.02 -16.93
N VAL A 279 12.68 14.05 -15.59
CA VAL A 279 11.53 13.60 -14.80
C VAL A 279 10.95 14.79 -14.06
N ASN A 280 9.67 15.10 -14.34
CA ASN A 280 8.94 16.10 -13.57
C ASN A 280 7.99 15.40 -12.61
N GLU A 281 7.97 15.83 -11.36
CA GLU A 281 7.11 15.30 -10.30
C GLU A 281 6.29 16.43 -9.69
N THR A 282 4.96 16.40 -9.85
CA THR A 282 4.04 17.37 -9.24
C THR A 282 3.37 16.73 -8.03
N LEU A 283 3.89 17.03 -6.84
CA LEU A 283 3.59 16.38 -5.58
C LEU A 283 3.02 17.37 -4.55
N ALA A 284 2.75 16.85 -3.34
CA ALA A 284 2.38 17.66 -2.19
C ALA A 284 3.15 17.20 -0.94
N MET A 285 3.79 18.16 -0.27
CA MET A 285 4.48 17.96 1.00
C MET A 285 3.64 18.50 2.17
N LEU A 286 3.95 18.09 3.40
CA LEU A 286 3.25 18.57 4.60
C LEU A 286 4.23 19.10 5.67
N PRO A 287 4.30 20.41 5.89
CA PRO A 287 5.06 20.99 6.99
C PRO A 287 4.33 20.80 8.35
N PRO A 288 5.06 20.84 9.47
CA PRO A 288 4.48 20.83 10.81
C PRO A 288 3.52 22.02 11.02
N SER A 289 2.52 21.83 11.87
CA SER A 289 1.55 22.89 12.23
C SER A 289 2.16 24.06 13.01
N ASN A 290 3.35 23.86 13.59
CA ASN A 290 4.11 24.87 14.31
C ASN A 290 5.25 25.48 13.50
N ALA A 291 5.38 25.16 12.20
CA ALA A 291 6.44 25.71 11.36
C ALA A 291 6.32 27.23 11.22
N THR A 292 7.43 27.94 11.41
CA THR A 292 7.52 29.40 11.29
C THR A 292 8.84 29.82 10.66
N GLY A 293 8.85 30.96 9.96
CA GLY A 293 10.04 31.50 9.32
C GLY A 293 10.32 30.92 7.94
N ASN A 294 11.54 31.13 7.45
CA ASN A 294 11.95 30.72 6.11
C ASN A 294 12.56 29.32 6.12
N TYR A 295 12.23 28.51 5.11
CA TYR A 295 12.76 27.16 4.94
C TYR A 295 13.42 27.01 3.57
N SER A 296 14.60 26.39 3.55
CA SER A 296 15.33 26.00 2.35
C SER A 296 15.35 24.48 2.19
N LEU A 297 15.63 24.01 0.98
CA LEU A 297 15.70 22.58 0.66
C LEU A 297 17.13 22.07 0.80
N GLU A 298 17.28 20.93 1.48
CA GLU A 298 18.45 20.05 1.42
C GLU A 298 18.06 18.76 0.70
N ALA A 299 18.95 18.25 -0.15
CA ALA A 299 18.70 17.06 -0.95
C ALA A 299 19.91 16.13 -0.95
N LEU A 300 19.68 14.85 -0.65
CA LEU A 300 20.64 13.78 -0.89
C LEU A 300 20.02 12.76 -1.85
N TYR A 301 20.87 12.18 -2.69
CA TYR A 301 20.54 11.01 -3.49
C TYR A 301 21.05 9.75 -2.79
N LEU A 302 20.23 8.71 -2.76
CA LEU A 302 20.60 7.35 -2.38
C LEU A 302 20.36 6.42 -3.57
N ASN A 303 21.41 5.73 -4.03
CA ASN A 303 21.26 4.65 -5.00
C ASN A 303 20.79 3.40 -4.26
N ARG A 304 19.58 2.93 -4.55
CA ARG A 304 18.98 1.78 -3.88
C ARG A 304 19.64 0.45 -4.24
N THR A 305 20.37 0.41 -5.37
CA THR A 305 21.05 -0.79 -5.87
C THR A 305 22.45 -0.91 -5.28
N THR A 306 23.23 0.17 -5.30
CA THR A 306 24.63 0.16 -4.82
C THR A 306 24.76 0.54 -3.35
N GLY A 307 23.79 1.30 -2.81
CA GLY A 307 23.85 1.88 -1.47
C GLY A 307 24.62 3.20 -1.41
N ASP A 308 25.12 3.71 -2.54
CA ASP A 308 25.87 4.97 -2.58
C ASP A 308 24.97 6.16 -2.22
N ILE A 309 25.54 7.10 -1.48
CA ILE A 309 24.84 8.31 -1.04
C ILE A 309 25.71 9.53 -1.32
N TYR A 310 25.14 10.54 -1.96
CA TYR A 310 25.83 11.79 -2.23
C TYR A 310 24.88 13.00 -2.17
N PRO A 311 25.40 14.19 -1.80
CA PRO A 311 24.59 15.40 -1.77
C PRO A 311 24.26 15.90 -3.18
N LEU A 312 23.04 16.43 -3.32
CA LEU A 312 22.61 17.16 -4.51
C LEU A 312 22.64 18.66 -4.21
N VAL A 313 22.88 19.47 -5.24
CA VAL A 313 22.82 20.94 -5.13
C VAL A 313 21.45 21.40 -5.60
N PRO A 314 20.51 21.70 -4.68
CA PRO A 314 19.22 22.25 -5.08
C PRO A 314 19.37 23.69 -5.59
N PRO A 315 18.45 24.17 -6.45
CA PRO A 315 18.39 25.59 -6.79
C PRO A 315 18.08 26.42 -5.53
N ASP A 316 18.52 27.68 -5.51
CA ASP A 316 18.23 28.60 -4.41
C ASP A 316 16.71 28.84 -4.33
N ILE A 317 16.09 28.21 -3.32
CA ILE A 317 14.65 28.22 -3.12
C ILE A 317 14.35 28.38 -1.64
N THR A 318 13.38 29.24 -1.34
CA THR A 318 12.93 29.51 0.02
C THR A 318 11.41 29.57 0.08
N ILE A 319 10.81 28.99 1.13
CA ILE A 319 9.39 29.12 1.46
C ILE A 319 9.26 29.81 2.82
N ALA A 320 8.45 30.86 2.88
CA ALA A 320 8.10 31.51 4.14
C ALA A 320 6.85 30.85 4.76
N MET A 321 6.98 30.35 5.99
CA MET A 321 5.88 29.78 6.78
C MET A 321 5.22 30.87 7.60
N VAL A 322 3.97 31.22 7.23
CA VAL A 322 3.21 32.33 7.84
C VAL A 322 1.89 31.80 8.38
N LYS A 323 1.60 32.07 9.67
CA LYS A 323 0.37 31.62 10.35
C LYS A 323 -0.87 32.36 9.83
N ASP A 324 -0.74 33.66 9.61
CA ASP A 324 -1.81 34.55 9.17
C ASP A 324 -1.45 35.16 7.82
N ARG A 325 -2.41 35.26 6.90
CA ARG A 325 -2.20 35.94 5.61
C ARG A 325 -1.86 37.41 5.90
N PRO A 326 -0.76 37.99 5.37
CA PRO A 326 -0.53 39.42 5.52
C PRO A 326 -1.72 40.19 4.93
N GLU A 327 -2.32 41.08 5.72
CA GLU A 327 -3.28 42.06 5.23
C GLU A 327 -2.58 42.92 4.15
N GLY A 328 -3.18 43.04 2.96
CA GLY A 328 -2.66 43.89 1.88
C GLY A 328 -2.10 43.17 0.64
N ILE A 329 -2.06 41.83 0.59
CA ILE A 329 -1.73 41.10 -0.65
C ILE A 329 -3.02 40.91 -1.48
N SER A 330 -2.98 41.42 -2.72
CA SER A 330 -4.03 41.32 -3.76
C SER A 330 -4.76 39.96 -3.80
N PRO A 331 -6.03 39.91 -4.23
CA PRO A 331 -6.83 38.68 -4.23
C PRO A 331 -6.15 37.57 -5.04
N ALA A 332 -5.67 36.56 -4.31
CA ALA A 332 -5.37 35.19 -4.71
C ALA A 332 -4.70 35.00 -6.08
N ALA A 333 -3.42 34.61 -6.06
CA ALA A 333 -3.09 33.43 -6.86
C ALA A 333 -4.13 32.37 -6.47
N LYS A 334 -5.01 32.00 -7.42
CA LYS A 334 -6.09 31.02 -7.20
C LYS A 334 -5.52 29.84 -6.40
N PRO A 335 -6.25 29.29 -5.41
CA PRO A 335 -5.79 28.11 -4.68
C PRO A 335 -5.27 27.08 -5.68
N GLN A 336 -3.96 26.84 -5.70
CA GLN A 336 -3.41 25.90 -6.65
C GLN A 336 -3.93 24.52 -6.27
N PRO A 337 -4.49 23.77 -7.23
CA PRO A 337 -4.88 22.38 -6.97
C PRO A 337 -3.67 21.65 -6.40
N THR A 338 -3.77 21.26 -5.13
CA THR A 338 -2.68 20.55 -4.46
C THR A 338 -2.92 19.07 -4.66
N PRO A 339 -1.95 18.31 -5.22
CA PRO A 339 -2.03 16.86 -5.33
C PRO A 339 -2.28 16.22 -3.96
N GLU A 340 -2.62 14.92 -3.97
CA GLU A 340 -2.59 14.19 -2.71
C GLU A 340 -1.15 14.08 -2.19
N LEU A 341 -0.99 13.99 -0.86
CA LEU A 341 0.32 13.78 -0.25
C LEU A 341 0.95 12.48 -0.78
N ASP A 342 2.27 12.49 -0.93
CA ASP A 342 2.99 11.29 -1.34
C ASP A 342 2.78 10.14 -0.33
N PRO A 343 2.84 8.87 -0.79
CA PRO A 343 2.59 7.72 0.07
C PRO A 343 3.52 7.61 1.29
N ILE A 344 4.78 8.05 1.20
CA ILE A 344 5.74 7.95 2.31
C ILE A 344 5.42 9.00 3.37
N THR A 345 5.08 10.23 2.99
CA THR A 345 4.59 11.25 3.93
C THR A 345 3.33 10.77 4.63
N LYS A 346 2.35 10.21 3.91
CA LYS A 346 1.16 9.61 4.53
C LYS A 346 1.52 8.49 5.52
N LEU A 347 2.45 7.60 5.15
CA LEU A 347 2.91 6.54 6.06
C LEU A 347 3.54 7.10 7.33
N ARG A 348 4.42 8.09 7.22
CA ARG A 348 5.03 8.74 8.38
C ARG A 348 3.97 9.39 9.29
N LEU A 349 2.96 10.04 8.72
CA LEU A 349 1.85 10.63 9.47
C LEU A 349 0.98 9.57 10.15
N MET A 350 0.71 8.44 9.48
CA MET A 350 -0.01 7.34 10.13
C MET A 350 0.80 6.77 11.30
N ALA A 351 2.12 6.66 11.16
CA ALA A 351 2.97 6.11 12.20
C ALA A 351 2.99 6.95 13.48
N THR A 352 2.72 8.26 13.42
CA THR A 352 2.61 9.10 14.63
C THR A 352 1.41 8.75 15.50
N GLU A 353 0.46 7.97 14.96
CA GLU A 353 -0.72 7.51 15.68
C GLU A 353 -0.49 6.18 16.41
N LEU A 354 0.56 5.41 16.06
CA LEU A 354 0.89 4.14 16.72
C LEU A 354 1.07 4.27 18.24
N PRO A 355 1.72 5.31 18.79
CA PRO A 355 1.80 5.48 20.23
C PRO A 355 0.45 5.49 20.96
N LYS A 356 -0.66 5.77 20.27
CA LYS A 356 -2.03 5.81 20.83
C LYS A 356 -2.68 4.42 20.95
N GLY A 357 -2.03 3.37 20.48
CA GLY A 357 -2.49 2.00 20.64
C GLY A 357 -3.68 1.64 19.73
N VAL A 358 -4.46 0.65 20.16
CA VAL A 358 -5.51 0.01 19.32
C VAL A 358 -6.61 0.97 18.88
N THR A 359 -6.90 2.02 19.65
CA THR A 359 -7.90 3.03 19.28
C THR A 359 -7.58 3.76 17.96
N ALA A 360 -6.31 3.83 17.58
CA ALA A 360 -5.87 4.43 16.33
C ALA A 360 -5.66 3.41 15.19
N LEU A 361 -5.49 2.12 15.51
CA LEU A 361 -5.10 1.09 14.53
C LEU A 361 -6.16 0.86 13.46
N GLU A 362 -7.45 0.87 13.81
CA GLU A 362 -8.53 0.62 12.84
C GLU A 362 -8.52 1.64 11.69
N LYS A 363 -8.50 2.93 12.04
CA LYS A 363 -8.40 4.03 11.05
C LYS A 363 -7.11 3.97 10.25
N LEU A 364 -6.01 3.56 10.88
CA LEU A 364 -4.71 3.41 10.23
C LEU A 364 -4.75 2.27 9.20
N PHE A 365 -5.34 1.12 9.51
CA PHE A 365 -5.41 0.00 8.57
C PHE A 365 -6.31 0.32 7.36
N ASP A 366 -7.39 1.08 7.53
CA ASP A 366 -8.18 1.57 6.40
C ASP A 366 -7.36 2.48 5.47
N GLN A 367 -6.48 3.31 6.02
CA GLN A 367 -5.58 4.15 5.22
C GLN A 367 -4.50 3.33 4.50
N VAL A 368 -3.90 2.35 5.18
CA VAL A 368 -2.93 1.42 4.57
C VAL A 368 -3.57 0.61 3.44
N ALA A 369 -4.78 0.11 3.63
CA ALA A 369 -5.50 -0.63 2.60
C ALA A 369 -5.68 0.20 1.33
N ARG A 370 -5.92 1.52 1.46
CA ARG A 370 -5.97 2.45 0.32
C ARG A 370 -4.60 2.67 -0.32
N LEU A 371 -3.53 2.86 0.45
CA LEU A 371 -2.20 3.01 -0.13
C LEU A 371 -1.79 1.76 -0.91
N ASN A 372 -2.05 0.56 -0.38
CA ASN A 372 -1.81 -0.71 -1.07
C ASN A 372 -2.68 -0.87 -2.33
N LEU A 373 -3.85 -0.23 -2.37
CA LEU A 373 -4.70 -0.19 -3.56
C LEU A 373 -4.09 0.72 -4.63
N TYR A 374 -3.45 1.82 -4.26
CA TYR A 374 -2.90 2.79 -5.20
C TYR A 374 -1.46 2.52 -5.64
N ASP A 375 -0.68 1.78 -4.84
CA ASP A 375 0.61 1.21 -5.21
C ASP A 375 0.56 -0.31 -5.01
N PRO A 376 0.29 -1.07 -6.08
CA PRO A 376 0.13 -2.51 -5.98
C PRO A 376 1.42 -3.29 -5.79
N THR A 377 2.55 -2.67 -6.12
CA THR A 377 3.86 -3.26 -5.87
C THR A 377 4.35 -2.99 -4.45
N GLN A 378 3.63 -2.10 -3.74
CA GLN A 378 3.96 -1.63 -2.40
C GLN A 378 5.40 -1.10 -2.34
N ASN A 379 5.90 -0.55 -3.44
CA ASN A 379 7.24 0.02 -3.54
C ASN A 379 7.40 1.18 -2.55
N TYR A 380 6.33 1.92 -2.25
CA TYR A 380 6.33 2.95 -1.22
C TYR A 380 6.76 2.43 0.15
N LEU A 381 6.46 1.17 0.51
CA LEU A 381 6.91 0.57 1.78
C LEU A 381 8.42 0.33 1.77
N ILE A 382 8.97 -0.06 0.64
CA ILE A 382 10.41 -0.30 0.48
C ILE A 382 11.15 1.04 0.57
N GLN A 383 10.68 2.05 -0.17
CA GLN A 383 11.24 3.40 -0.12
C GLN A 383 11.13 4.01 1.29
N ALA A 384 10.01 3.82 1.97
CA ALA A 384 9.81 4.28 3.34
C ALA A 384 10.79 3.59 4.31
N GLN A 385 10.98 2.27 4.16
CA GLN A 385 11.91 1.53 4.99
C GLN A 385 13.35 2.01 4.81
N GLU A 386 13.81 2.14 3.57
CA GLU A 386 15.19 2.56 3.24
C GLU A 386 15.46 3.99 3.70
N SER A 387 14.53 4.92 3.43
CA SER A 387 14.66 6.32 3.90
C SER A 387 14.65 6.40 5.42
N LEU A 388 13.72 5.72 6.11
CA LEU A 388 13.67 5.73 7.57
C LEU A 388 14.88 5.04 8.21
N ALA A 389 15.42 3.98 7.60
CA ALA A 389 16.67 3.38 8.05
C ALA A 389 17.83 4.38 7.99
N TYR A 390 17.94 5.16 6.92
CA TYR A 390 18.91 6.25 6.83
C TYR A 390 18.66 7.31 7.90
N ARG A 391 17.42 7.81 8.03
CA ARG A 391 17.07 8.86 8.99
C ARG A 391 17.31 8.44 10.44
N LEU A 392 17.15 7.16 10.78
CA LEU A 392 17.47 6.62 12.11
C LEU A 392 18.97 6.47 12.37
N LYS A 393 19.80 6.30 11.33
CA LYS A 393 21.27 6.37 11.53
C LYS A 393 21.69 7.79 11.90
N GLU A 394 21.08 8.79 11.26
CA GLU A 394 21.35 10.21 11.51
C GLU A 394 20.79 10.69 12.86
N ASP A 395 19.60 10.22 13.24
CA ASP A 395 18.97 10.55 14.52
C ASP A 395 18.44 9.28 15.22
N PRO A 396 19.32 8.50 15.88
CA PRO A 396 18.96 7.22 16.50
C PRO A 396 17.97 7.31 17.65
N LYS A 397 17.78 8.52 18.22
CA LYS A 397 16.87 8.74 19.34
C LYS A 397 15.51 9.27 18.89
N ASN A 398 15.30 9.43 17.57
CA ASN A 398 14.04 9.93 17.05
C ASN A 398 12.92 8.91 17.20
N LYS A 399 12.05 9.13 18.19
CA LYS A 399 10.92 8.22 18.45
C LYS A 399 9.99 8.10 17.25
N GLN A 400 9.72 9.20 16.54
CA GLN A 400 8.81 9.18 15.39
C GLN A 400 9.38 8.34 14.25
N TYR A 401 10.68 8.47 13.96
CA TYR A 401 11.32 7.63 12.95
C TYR A 401 11.38 6.16 13.37
N ALA A 402 11.60 5.87 14.67
CA ALA A 402 11.60 4.50 15.17
C ALA A 402 10.24 3.81 15.02
N TYR A 403 9.14 4.49 15.38
CA TYR A 403 7.79 3.99 15.17
C TYR A 403 7.47 3.81 13.68
N ALA A 404 7.81 4.79 12.84
CA ALA A 404 7.58 4.70 11.40
C ALA A 404 8.38 3.55 10.78
N TYR A 405 9.64 3.36 11.18
CA TYR A 405 10.46 2.24 10.70
C TYR A 405 9.88 0.90 11.15
N ALA A 406 9.53 0.73 12.42
CA ALA A 406 8.87 -0.48 12.91
C ALA A 406 7.58 -0.79 12.15
N PHE A 407 6.81 0.26 11.82
CA PHE A 407 5.59 0.13 11.03
C PHE A 407 5.87 -0.44 9.62
N THR A 408 6.91 0.04 8.93
CA THR A 408 7.31 -0.53 7.63
C THR A 408 7.63 -2.02 7.73
N GLN A 409 8.32 -2.46 8.80
CA GLN A 409 8.66 -3.86 9.00
C GLN A 409 7.42 -4.75 9.15
N VAL A 410 6.42 -4.29 9.93
CA VAL A 410 5.14 -4.99 10.10
C VAL A 410 4.38 -5.09 8.79
N LEU A 411 4.24 -3.97 8.06
CA LEU A 411 3.48 -3.95 6.80
C LEU A 411 4.12 -4.84 5.73
N ARG A 412 5.46 -4.92 5.71
CA ARG A 412 6.21 -5.84 4.83
C ARG A 412 6.26 -7.27 5.34
N ARG A 413 5.65 -7.58 6.49
CA ARG A 413 5.65 -8.91 7.13
C ARG A 413 7.06 -9.44 7.44
N ASN A 414 8.00 -8.53 7.70
CA ASN A 414 9.35 -8.88 8.14
C ASN A 414 9.36 -9.07 9.66
N VAL A 415 9.05 -10.28 10.13
CA VAL A 415 8.89 -10.58 11.56
C VAL A 415 10.17 -10.29 12.35
N GLY A 416 11.33 -10.77 11.89
CA GLY A 416 12.62 -10.52 12.55
C GLY A 416 12.97 -9.03 12.59
N GLY A 417 12.78 -8.32 11.48
CA GLY A 417 12.97 -6.86 11.42
C GLY A 417 12.00 -6.10 12.33
N ALA A 418 10.75 -6.55 12.42
CA ALA A 418 9.74 -5.93 13.28
C ALA A 418 10.06 -6.11 14.77
N ILE A 419 10.54 -7.30 15.18
CA ILE A 419 11.00 -7.55 16.56
C ILE A 419 12.14 -6.58 16.90
N ALA A 420 13.18 -6.50 16.07
CA ALA A 420 14.32 -5.61 16.31
C ALA A 420 13.91 -4.12 16.34
N ALA A 421 13.02 -3.71 15.44
CA ALA A 421 12.52 -2.35 15.40
C ALA A 421 11.67 -2.01 16.63
N PHE A 422 10.77 -2.91 17.08
CA PHE A 422 9.97 -2.66 18.28
C PHE A 422 10.77 -2.78 19.58
N GLN A 423 11.87 -3.53 19.62
CA GLN A 423 12.83 -3.43 20.73
C GLN A 423 13.40 -2.01 20.84
N THR A 424 13.78 -1.42 19.70
CA THR A 424 14.26 -0.02 19.65
C THR A 424 13.16 0.95 20.09
N VAL A 425 11.93 0.77 19.60
CA VAL A 425 10.77 1.60 20.02
C VAL A 425 10.53 1.49 21.53
N ALA A 426 10.54 0.28 22.10
CA ALA A 426 10.34 0.07 23.54
C ALA A 426 11.45 0.71 24.39
N GLN A 427 12.68 0.74 23.89
CA GLN A 427 13.80 1.44 24.55
C GLN A 427 13.65 2.97 24.49
N LEU A 428 13.16 3.51 23.38
CA LEU A 428 13.00 4.95 23.18
C LEU A 428 11.72 5.51 23.81
N ASP A 429 10.70 4.69 23.99
CA ASP A 429 9.40 5.08 24.54
C ASP A 429 8.95 4.18 25.72
N PRO A 430 9.77 4.01 26.77
CA PRO A 430 9.56 2.99 27.81
C PRO A 430 8.32 3.24 28.67
N GLN A 431 7.85 4.49 28.74
CA GLN A 431 6.67 4.88 29.50
C GLN A 431 5.35 4.60 28.76
N ASN A 432 5.42 4.29 27.46
CA ASN A 432 4.24 3.99 26.67
C ASN A 432 3.95 2.48 26.69
N PRO A 433 2.84 2.02 27.30
CA PRO A 433 2.52 0.61 27.33
C PRO A 433 2.35 0.01 25.93
N ASN A 434 1.92 0.81 24.95
CA ASN A 434 1.74 0.34 23.57
C ASN A 434 3.05 -0.06 22.90
N ALA A 435 4.17 0.59 23.23
CA ALA A 435 5.49 0.23 22.69
C ALA A 435 5.84 -1.24 23.00
N ASN A 436 5.66 -1.63 24.26
CA ASN A 436 5.90 -2.99 24.73
C ASN A 436 4.78 -3.96 24.31
N ALA A 437 3.54 -3.49 24.18
CA ALA A 437 2.44 -4.30 23.63
C ALA A 437 2.70 -4.69 22.17
N TYR A 438 3.21 -3.77 21.34
CA TYR A 438 3.60 -4.10 19.96
C TYR A 438 4.76 -5.09 19.91
N LEU A 439 5.78 -4.92 20.75
CA LEU A 439 6.87 -5.88 20.88
C LEU A 439 6.36 -7.27 21.28
N ALA A 440 5.43 -7.34 22.23
CA ALA A 440 4.79 -8.59 22.62
C ALA A 440 4.01 -9.22 21.47
N PHE A 441 3.20 -8.43 20.76
CA PHE A 441 2.42 -8.89 19.62
C PHE A 441 3.29 -9.53 18.53
N VAL A 442 4.38 -8.88 18.13
CA VAL A 442 5.28 -9.45 17.10
C VAL A 442 6.02 -10.69 17.58
N ASN A 443 6.35 -10.79 18.87
CA ASN A 443 6.92 -12.02 19.43
C ASN A 443 5.88 -13.17 19.47
N LEU A 444 4.61 -12.88 19.77
CA LEU A 444 3.55 -13.90 19.71
C LEU A 444 3.30 -14.37 18.27
N ALA A 445 3.32 -13.46 17.30
CA ALA A 445 3.23 -13.81 15.88
C ALA A 445 4.38 -14.72 15.42
N ASP A 446 5.55 -14.61 16.05
CA ASP A 446 6.75 -15.44 15.82
C ASP A 446 6.82 -16.70 16.70
N LEU A 447 5.74 -17.03 17.44
CA LEU A 447 5.70 -18.16 18.37
C LEU A 447 6.78 -18.10 19.48
N ARG A 448 7.11 -16.89 19.96
CA ARG A 448 8.04 -16.63 21.06
C ARG A 448 7.31 -16.14 22.33
N PRO A 449 6.44 -16.95 22.95
CA PRO A 449 5.57 -16.48 24.01
C PRO A 449 6.32 -16.09 25.30
N GLY A 450 7.51 -16.67 25.57
CA GLY A 450 8.34 -16.26 26.70
C GLY A 450 8.92 -14.85 26.55
N GLU A 451 9.33 -14.46 25.34
CA GLU A 451 9.80 -13.10 25.07
C GLU A 451 8.65 -12.09 25.05
N ALA A 452 7.49 -12.50 24.52
CA ALA A 452 6.28 -11.70 24.62
C ALA A 452 5.88 -11.44 26.07
N GLN A 453 5.96 -12.45 26.95
CA GLN A 453 5.65 -12.33 28.36
C GLN A 453 6.52 -11.28 29.06
N LYS A 454 7.83 -11.22 28.77
CA LYS A 454 8.73 -10.17 29.31
C LYS A 454 8.32 -8.76 28.88
N ALA A 455 7.95 -8.60 27.61
CA ALA A 455 7.47 -7.32 27.09
C ALA A 455 6.12 -6.93 27.75
N ILE A 456 5.20 -7.88 27.90
CA ILE A 456 3.91 -7.69 28.58
C ILE A 456 4.11 -7.24 30.03
N GLU A 457 5.00 -7.88 30.78
CA GLU A 457 5.31 -7.50 32.17
C GLU A 457 5.87 -6.07 32.28
N THR A 458 6.57 -5.61 31.25
CA THR A 458 7.05 -4.22 31.17
C THR A 458 5.91 -3.25 30.87
N ALA A 459 4.98 -3.63 29.99
CA ALA A 459 3.78 -2.84 29.69
C ALA A 459 2.85 -2.73 30.91
N GLU A 460 2.63 -3.83 31.65
CA GLU A 460 1.75 -3.88 32.83
C GLU A 460 2.22 -2.97 33.99
N LYS A 461 3.52 -2.64 34.04
CA LYS A 461 4.07 -1.71 35.03
C LYS A 461 3.76 -0.24 34.71
N GLN A 462 3.33 0.08 33.49
CA GLN A 462 3.01 1.45 33.10
C GLN A 462 1.60 1.85 33.56
N PRO A 463 1.35 3.15 33.82
CA PRO A 463 0.01 3.64 34.05
C PRO A 463 -0.91 3.33 32.87
N ASN A 464 -2.11 2.79 33.16
CA ASN A 464 -3.15 2.48 32.16
C ASN A 464 -2.63 1.63 30.98
N PRO A 465 -2.19 0.37 31.20
CA PRO A 465 -1.60 -0.47 30.16
C PRO A 465 -2.54 -0.82 29.00
N GLY A 466 -3.84 -0.59 29.16
CA GLY A 466 -4.88 -1.00 28.20
C GLY A 466 -5.28 -2.46 28.38
N LYS A 467 -6.52 -2.77 28.03
CA LYS A 467 -7.06 -4.13 28.11
C LYS A 467 -6.35 -5.08 27.14
N GLU A 468 -5.81 -4.55 26.05
CA GLU A 468 -5.12 -5.30 25.02
C GLU A 468 -3.84 -5.97 25.54
N VAL A 469 -3.12 -5.35 26.48
CA VAL A 469 -1.97 -5.98 27.16
C VAL A 469 -2.40 -7.25 27.89
N ARG A 470 -3.58 -7.25 28.52
CA ARG A 470 -4.14 -8.45 29.18
C ARG A 470 -4.58 -9.51 28.18
N GLY A 471 -5.17 -9.09 27.06
CA GLY A 471 -5.47 -10.00 25.94
C GLY A 471 -4.21 -10.71 25.42
N LEU A 472 -3.11 -9.96 25.22
CA LEU A 472 -1.82 -10.51 24.83
C LEU A 472 -1.25 -11.47 25.89
N LYS A 473 -1.42 -11.17 27.18
CA LYS A 473 -1.02 -12.04 28.29
C LYS A 473 -1.76 -13.38 28.29
N ALA A 474 -3.08 -13.34 28.06
CA ALA A 474 -3.88 -14.56 27.94
C ALA A 474 -3.38 -15.44 26.79
N ILE A 475 -3.08 -14.84 25.63
CA ILE A 475 -2.52 -15.55 24.47
C ILE A 475 -1.13 -16.12 24.79
N ALA A 476 -0.25 -15.33 25.40
CA ALA A 476 1.10 -15.76 25.78
C ALA A 476 1.07 -16.96 26.74
N LYS A 477 0.19 -16.94 27.75
CA LYS A 477 -0.01 -18.07 28.68
C LYS A 477 -0.58 -19.29 27.97
N LEU A 478 -1.55 -19.11 27.07
CA LEU A 478 -2.14 -20.19 26.29
C LEU A 478 -1.07 -20.91 25.45
N MET A 479 -0.23 -20.15 24.74
CA MET A 479 0.86 -20.68 23.93
C MET A 479 1.96 -21.38 24.75
N GLN A 480 2.08 -21.07 26.04
CA GLN A 480 2.96 -21.75 27.00
C GLN A 480 2.30 -22.96 27.69
N GLY A 481 1.06 -23.31 27.33
CA GLY A 481 0.32 -24.41 27.95
C GLY A 481 -0.31 -24.09 29.31
N ASN A 482 -0.26 -22.84 29.77
CA ASN A 482 -0.91 -22.40 31.01
C ASN A 482 -2.39 -22.08 30.76
N LEU A 483 -3.21 -23.12 30.58
CA LEU A 483 -4.63 -23.00 30.21
C LEU A 483 -5.45 -22.26 31.28
N VAL A 484 -5.21 -22.56 32.56
CA VAL A 484 -5.96 -21.95 33.68
C VAL A 484 -5.65 -20.46 33.78
N GLY A 485 -4.36 -20.08 33.71
CA GLY A 485 -3.95 -18.68 33.76
C GLY A 485 -4.40 -17.91 32.52
N ALA A 486 -4.39 -18.53 31.34
CA ALA A 486 -4.91 -17.93 30.11
C ALA A 486 -6.42 -17.63 30.22
N TRP A 487 -7.19 -18.58 30.77
CA TRP A 487 -8.62 -18.41 30.98
C TRP A 487 -8.93 -17.28 31.96
N GLN A 488 -8.21 -17.20 33.08
CA GLN A 488 -8.37 -16.13 34.07
C GLN A 488 -8.11 -14.74 33.49
N ASP A 489 -7.01 -14.57 32.74
CA ASP A 489 -6.67 -13.30 32.10
C ASP A 489 -7.69 -12.95 31.01
N PHE A 490 -8.16 -13.93 30.23
CA PHE A 490 -9.19 -13.74 29.21
C PHE A 490 -10.54 -13.30 29.77
N GLN A 491 -11.00 -13.92 30.87
CA GLN A 491 -12.22 -13.49 31.56
C GLN A 491 -12.12 -12.04 32.04
N THR A 492 -10.93 -11.65 32.48
CA THR A 492 -10.68 -10.28 32.97
C THR A 492 -10.68 -9.30 31.81
N PHE A 493 -10.03 -9.64 30.69
CA PHE A 493 -10.06 -8.88 29.44
C PHE A 493 -11.49 -8.61 28.94
N GLN A 494 -12.38 -9.62 28.99
CA GLN A 494 -13.77 -9.44 28.56
C GLN A 494 -14.59 -8.47 29.42
N LYS A 495 -14.26 -8.35 30.71
CA LYS A 495 -15.00 -7.52 31.66
C LYS A 495 -14.64 -6.03 31.54
N GLU A 496 -13.51 -5.70 30.92
CA GLU A 496 -13.07 -4.33 30.69
C GLU A 496 -13.73 -3.77 29.42
N LYS A 497 -14.71 -2.86 29.62
CA LYS A 497 -15.36 -2.13 28.52
C LYS A 497 -14.40 -1.14 27.89
#